data_AF-A0A7X8GG91-F1
#
_entry.id   AF-A0A7X8GG91-F1
#
_cell.length_a   1.000
_cell.length_b   1.000
_cell.length_c   1.000
_cell.angle_alpha   90.00
_cell.angle_beta   90.00
_cell.angle_gamma   90.00
#
_symmetry.space_group_name_H-M   'P 1'
#
loop_
_entity.id
_entity.type
_entity.pdbx_description
1 polymer ?
#
loop_
_entity_poly.entity_id
_entity_poly.type
_entity_poly.pdbx_seq_one_letter_code
_entity_poly.pdbx_strand_id
1 'polypeptide(L)'
;MTGILNMARGLLLKTVYFLLQYGMTTYHWFLRFFKIRLHSWRKCGAQKALEKALKELGTSVYSLYARDEGDWQNAPAVQRQLKEAKEAEEKVMRFDESKEAITLEYSQKKEQIREKYSEKRAQIVATEE
;
A
#
# COMPACT_ATOMS: atom_id res chain seq x y z
N MET A 1 -28.41 -34.96 29.37
CA MET A 1 -27.35 -35.18 28.35
C MET A 1 -27.45 -34.25 27.15
N THR A 2 -28.65 -33.83 26.74
CA THR A 2 -28.88 -32.88 25.62
C THR A 2 -28.30 -31.48 25.85
N GLY A 3 -28.35 -30.94 27.08
CA GLY A 3 -27.80 -29.60 27.39
C GLY A 3 -26.28 -29.48 27.26
N ILE A 4 -25.53 -30.51 27.69
CA ILE A 4 -24.05 -30.53 27.59
C ILE A 4 -23.61 -30.59 26.11
N LEU A 5 -24.34 -31.34 25.29
CA LEU A 5 -24.08 -31.48 23.86
C LEU A 5 -24.31 -30.15 23.10
N ASN A 6 -25.36 -29.40 23.47
CA ASN A 6 -25.62 -28.08 22.90
C ASN A 6 -24.58 -27.04 23.33
N MET A 7 -24.18 -27.05 24.61
CA MET A 7 -23.14 -26.15 25.13
C MET A 7 -21.77 -26.42 24.48
N ALA A 8 -21.41 -27.70 24.29
CA ALA A 8 -20.18 -28.08 23.60
C ALA A 8 -20.19 -27.64 22.14
N ARG A 9 -21.31 -27.82 21.42
CA ARG A 9 -21.47 -27.37 20.03
C ARG A 9 -21.35 -25.84 19.90
N GLY A 10 -21.92 -25.11 20.84
CA GLY A 10 -21.86 -23.66 20.91
C GLY A 10 -20.45 -23.11 21.11
N LEU A 11 -19.71 -23.70 22.04
CA LEU A 11 -18.30 -23.40 22.25
C LEU A 11 -17.48 -23.69 20.99
N LEU A 12 -17.68 -24.86 20.37
CA LEU A 12 -16.96 -25.26 19.16
C LEU A 12 -17.19 -24.28 17.99
N LEU A 13 -18.44 -23.87 17.77
CA LEU A 13 -18.78 -22.88 16.75
C LEU A 13 -18.13 -21.52 17.05
N LYS A 14 -18.17 -21.04 18.30
CA LYS A 14 -17.50 -19.80 18.70
C LYS A 14 -15.99 -19.87 18.42
N THR A 15 -15.32 -20.98 18.75
CA THR A 15 -13.88 -21.17 18.48
C THR A 15 -13.58 -21.18 16.99
N VAL A 16 -14.42 -21.82 16.18
CA VAL A 16 -14.30 -21.84 14.71
C VAL A 16 -14.43 -20.44 14.14
N TYR A 17 -15.41 -19.64 14.58
CA TYR A 17 -15.56 -18.26 14.11
C TYR A 17 -14.41 -17.36 14.57
N PHE A 18 -13.83 -17.59 15.75
CA PHE A 18 -12.61 -16.89 16.17
C PHE A 18 -11.42 -17.22 15.26
N LEU A 19 -11.21 -18.50 14.96
CA LEU A 19 -10.17 -18.93 14.02
C LEU A 19 -10.39 -18.35 12.62
N LEU A 20 -11.64 -18.32 12.15
CA LEU A 20 -11.99 -17.76 10.84
C LEU A 20 -11.76 -16.24 10.79
N GLN A 21 -12.12 -15.51 11.85
CA GLN A 21 -11.83 -14.08 11.97
C GLN A 21 -10.32 -13.83 11.96
N TYR A 22 -9.55 -14.61 12.71
CA TYR A 22 -8.10 -14.48 12.76
C TYR A 22 -7.46 -14.80 11.42
N GLY A 23 -7.87 -15.89 10.77
CA GLY A 23 -7.42 -16.29 9.44
C GLY A 23 -7.72 -15.26 8.36
N MET A 24 -8.91 -14.66 8.35
CA MET A 24 -9.25 -13.60 7.39
C MET A 24 -8.42 -12.33 7.63
N THR A 25 -8.15 -12.00 8.90
CA THR A 25 -7.32 -10.84 9.28
C THR A 25 -5.87 -11.05 8.88
N THR A 26 -5.30 -12.23 9.11
CA THR A 26 -3.92 -12.57 8.72
C THR A 26 -3.78 -12.65 7.20
N TYR A 27 -4.76 -13.19 6.48
CA TYR A 27 -4.77 -13.19 5.02
C TYR A 27 -4.74 -11.75 4.46
N HIS A 28 -5.58 -10.85 4.98
CA HIS A 28 -5.59 -9.45 4.55
C HIS A 28 -4.30 -8.73 4.94
N TRP A 29 -3.72 -9.06 6.09
CA TRP A 29 -2.42 -8.53 6.51
C TRP A 29 -1.32 -8.97 5.53
N PHE A 30 -1.33 -10.23 5.11
CA PHE A 30 -0.40 -10.76 4.12
C PHE A 30 -0.57 -10.08 2.76
N LEU A 31 -1.80 -9.87 2.30
CA LEU A 31 -2.07 -9.11 1.07
C LEU A 31 -1.57 -7.66 1.15
N ARG A 32 -1.76 -6.99 2.30
CA ARG A 32 -1.21 -5.65 2.55
C ARG A 32 0.31 -5.69 2.45
N PHE A 33 0.95 -6.64 3.12
CA PHE A 33 2.41 -6.80 3.09
C PHE A 33 2.90 -7.00 1.65
N PHE A 34 2.25 -7.88 0.89
CA PHE A 34 2.59 -8.14 -0.50
C PHE A 34 2.39 -6.90 -1.38
N LYS A 35 1.24 -6.22 -1.26
CA LYS A 35 0.97 -4.96 -1.98
C LYS A 35 2.05 -3.92 -1.68
N ILE A 36 2.38 -3.67 -0.40
CA ILE A 36 3.42 -2.72 0.01
C ILE A 36 4.80 -3.13 -0.53
N ARG A 37 5.15 -4.40 -0.47
CA ARG A 37 6.43 -4.92 -0.98
C ARG A 37 6.56 -4.70 -2.48
N LEU A 38 5.52 -5.04 -3.23
CA LEU A 38 5.45 -4.85 -4.68
C LEU A 38 5.49 -3.36 -5.03
N HIS A 39 4.86 -2.51 -4.21
CA HIS A 39 4.92 -1.06 -4.32
C HIS A 39 6.34 -0.51 -4.08
N SER A 40 7.02 -0.99 -3.05
CA SER A 40 8.39 -0.59 -2.73
C SER A 40 9.36 -0.95 -3.85
N TRP A 41 9.17 -2.09 -4.52
CA TRP A 41 9.98 -2.47 -5.68
C TRP A 41 9.75 -1.55 -6.87
N ARG A 42 8.48 -1.21 -7.15
CA ARG A 42 8.14 -0.23 -8.19
C ARG A 42 8.71 1.17 -7.88
N LYS A 43 8.64 1.61 -6.62
CA LYS A 43 9.23 2.88 -6.16
C LYS A 43 10.74 2.91 -6.36
N CYS A 44 11.46 1.85 -5.99
CA CYS A 44 12.91 1.76 -6.24
C CYS A 44 13.24 1.85 -7.73
N GLY A 45 12.43 1.24 -8.60
CA GLY A 45 12.59 1.38 -10.05
C GLY A 45 12.40 2.82 -10.53
N ALA A 46 11.33 3.48 -10.06
CA ALA A 46 11.04 4.87 -10.40
C ALA A 46 12.09 5.85 -9.86
N GLN A 47 12.59 5.64 -8.63
CA GLN A 47 13.66 6.44 -8.04
C GLN A 47 14.97 6.31 -8.83
N LYS A 48 15.33 5.10 -9.27
CA LYS A 48 16.50 4.90 -10.14
C LYS A 48 16.34 5.62 -11.48
N ALA A 49 15.14 5.62 -12.06
CA ALA A 49 14.87 6.36 -13.29
C ALA A 49 14.97 7.87 -13.08
N LEU A 50 14.44 8.40 -11.97
CA LEU A 50 14.58 9.80 -11.57
C LEU A 50 16.05 10.19 -11.37
N GLU A 51 16.81 9.40 -10.61
CA GLU A 51 18.25 9.65 -10.39
C GLU A 51 19.03 9.67 -11.70
N LYS A 52 18.69 8.80 -12.65
CA LYS A 52 19.31 8.79 -13.98
C LYS A 52 18.98 10.07 -14.76
N ALA A 53 17.71 10.47 -14.80
CA ALA A 53 17.28 11.71 -15.46
C ALA A 53 17.92 12.96 -14.83
N LEU A 54 18.03 13.01 -13.50
CA LEU A 54 18.70 14.09 -12.78
C LEU A 54 20.21 14.13 -13.05
N LYS A 55 20.88 12.97 -13.15
CA LYS A 55 22.29 12.90 -13.52
C LYS A 55 22.52 13.39 -14.95
N GLU A 56 21.67 12.97 -15.88
CA GLU A 56 21.73 13.41 -17.28
C GLU A 56 21.50 14.93 -17.40
N LEU A 57 20.54 15.47 -16.64
CA LEU A 57 20.31 16.92 -16.51
C LEU A 57 21.54 17.63 -15.92
N GLY A 58 22.13 17.10 -14.85
CA GLY A 58 23.33 17.70 -14.24
C GLY A 58 24.51 17.74 -15.21
N THR A 59 24.71 16.68 -16.00
CA THR A 59 25.76 16.64 -17.03
C THR A 59 25.51 17.60 -18.18
N SER A 60 24.26 17.75 -18.64
CA SER A 60 23.91 18.69 -19.71
C SER A 60 24.12 20.13 -19.26
N VAL A 61 23.63 20.49 -18.06
CA VAL A 61 23.83 21.81 -17.44
C VAL A 61 25.32 22.10 -17.25
N TYR A 62 26.10 21.16 -16.72
CA TYR A 62 27.54 21.36 -16.54
C TYR A 62 28.28 21.57 -17.87
N SER A 63 27.92 20.81 -18.91
CA SER A 63 28.54 20.97 -20.23
C SER A 63 28.21 22.32 -20.90
N LEU A 64 27.01 22.86 -20.67
CA LEU A 64 26.59 24.17 -21.17
C LEU A 64 27.27 25.30 -20.39
N TYR A 65 27.36 25.14 -19.06
CA TYR A 65 28.08 26.06 -18.19
C TYR A 65 29.57 26.14 -18.53
N ALA A 66 30.21 25.00 -18.79
CA ALA A 66 31.63 24.94 -19.20
C ALA A 66 31.92 25.58 -20.57
N ARG A 67 30.88 25.83 -21.39
CA ARG A 67 30.97 26.53 -22.69
C ARG A 67 30.73 28.03 -22.58
N ASP A 68 30.58 28.57 -21.37
CA ASP A 68 30.31 29.98 -21.08
C ASP A 68 28.99 30.50 -21.71
N GLU A 69 28.07 29.58 -22.06
CA GLU A 69 26.70 29.92 -22.43
C GLU A 69 25.92 30.29 -21.16
N GLY A 70 25.85 31.58 -20.87
CA GLY A 70 25.21 32.13 -19.67
C GLY A 70 23.70 31.85 -19.52
N ASP A 71 23.05 31.31 -20.55
CA ASP A 71 21.59 31.12 -20.61
C ASP A 71 21.18 29.63 -20.72
N TRP A 72 21.93 28.75 -20.06
CA TRP A 72 21.66 27.31 -20.00
C TRP A 72 20.29 26.95 -19.41
N GLN A 73 19.67 27.83 -18.60
CA GLN A 73 18.32 27.65 -18.08
C GLN A 73 17.25 27.70 -19.18
N ASN A 74 17.47 28.50 -20.22
CA ASN A 74 16.56 28.62 -21.36
C ASN A 74 16.89 27.65 -22.49
N ALA A 75 17.95 26.84 -22.34
CA ALA A 75 18.30 25.84 -23.33
C ALA A 75 17.15 24.81 -23.46
N PRO A 76 16.63 24.57 -24.69
CA PRO A 76 15.49 23.68 -24.90
C PRO A 76 15.79 22.23 -24.50
N ALA A 77 17.06 21.82 -24.52
CA ALA A 77 17.50 20.51 -24.02
C ALA A 77 17.32 20.38 -22.49
N VAL A 78 17.71 21.42 -21.74
CA VAL A 78 17.59 21.47 -20.27
C VAL A 78 16.12 21.53 -19.86
N GLN A 79 15.28 22.30 -20.56
CA GLN A 79 13.84 22.37 -20.26
C GLN A 79 13.12 21.04 -20.50
N ARG A 80 13.46 20.30 -21.58
CA ARG A 80 12.90 18.97 -21.83
C ARG A 80 13.29 17.98 -20.73
N GLN A 81 14.56 17.92 -20.37
CA GLN A 81 15.06 17.06 -19.31
C GLN A 81 14.48 17.43 -17.93
N LEU A 82 14.29 18.74 -17.66
CA LEU A 82 13.65 19.21 -16.43
C LEU A 82 12.18 18.76 -16.36
N LYS A 83 11.46 18.80 -17.48
CA LYS A 83 10.08 18.30 -17.56
C LYS A 83 10.03 16.78 -17.31
N GLU A 84 10.94 16.01 -17.91
CA GLU A 84 11.04 14.56 -17.68
C GLU A 84 11.36 14.23 -16.22
N ALA A 85 12.25 15.00 -15.58
CA ALA A 85 12.56 14.87 -14.16
C ALA A 85 11.33 15.17 -13.27
N LYS A 86 10.58 16.25 -13.57
CA LYS A 86 9.34 16.58 -12.86
C LYS A 86 8.27 15.50 -13.00
N GLU A 87 8.07 14.96 -14.20
CA GLU A 87 7.12 13.86 -14.43
C GLU A 87 7.54 12.57 -13.70
N ALA A 88 8.84 12.30 -13.60
CA ALA A 88 9.37 11.19 -12.83
C ALA A 88 9.20 11.43 -11.30
N GLU A 89 9.37 12.66 -10.83
CA GLU A 89 9.15 13.04 -9.42
C GLU A 89 7.69 12.90 -9.03
N GLU A 90 6.77 13.38 -9.89
CA GLU A 90 5.34 13.26 -9.66
C GLU A 90 4.91 11.78 -9.58
N LYS A 91 5.48 10.90 -10.42
CA LYS A 91 5.26 9.45 -10.31
C LYS A 91 5.71 8.91 -8.96
N VAL A 92 6.83 9.39 -8.42
CA VAL A 92 7.31 9.01 -7.08
C VAL A 92 6.37 9.48 -5.98
N MET A 93 5.87 10.72 -6.06
CA MET A 93 4.92 11.27 -5.08
C MET A 93 3.59 10.51 -5.07
N ARG A 94 3.02 10.20 -6.25
CA ARG A 94 1.79 9.38 -6.36
C ARG A 94 1.96 8.00 -5.73
N PHE A 95 3.19 7.47 -5.63
CA PHE A 95 3.41 6.20 -4.94
C PHE A 95 3.29 6.31 -3.42
N ASP A 96 3.60 7.46 -2.83
CA ASP A 96 3.43 7.67 -1.39
C ASP A 96 1.96 7.84 -1.03
N GLU A 97 1.19 8.57 -1.85
CA GLU A 97 -0.28 8.67 -1.72
C GLU A 97 -0.96 7.30 -1.82
N SER A 98 -0.55 6.46 -2.78
CA SER A 98 -1.10 5.11 -2.93
C SER A 98 -0.81 4.21 -1.73
N LYS A 99 0.33 4.38 -1.06
CA LYS A 99 0.67 3.62 0.16
C LYS A 99 -0.25 3.98 1.33
N GLU A 100 -0.60 5.25 1.46
CA GLU A 100 -1.57 5.71 2.45
C GLU A 100 -2.97 5.15 2.15
N ALA A 101 -3.39 5.18 0.88
CA ALA A 101 -4.66 4.59 0.45
C ALA A 101 -4.75 3.08 0.76
N ILE A 102 -3.68 2.30 0.51
CA ILE A 102 -3.62 0.87 0.86
C ILE A 102 -3.73 0.66 2.38
N THR A 103 -3.16 1.56 3.17
CA THR A 103 -3.21 1.47 4.63
C THR A 103 -4.62 1.75 5.14
N LEU A 104 -5.30 2.76 4.59
CA LEU A 104 -6.69 3.09 4.90
C LEU A 104 -7.66 1.97 4.48
N GLU A 105 -7.49 1.42 3.27
CA GLU A 105 -8.30 0.29 2.79
C GLU A 105 -8.20 -0.92 3.74
N TYR A 106 -6.99 -1.19 4.26
CA TYR A 106 -6.78 -2.28 5.20
C TYR A 106 -7.42 -2.02 6.57
N SER A 107 -7.34 -0.80 7.11
CA SER A 107 -7.98 -0.50 8.40
C SER A 107 -9.49 -0.66 8.31
N GLN A 108 -10.10 -0.15 7.23
CA GLN A 108 -11.53 -0.31 6.97
C GLN A 108 -11.93 -1.80 6.84
N LYS A 109 -11.18 -2.59 6.07
CA LYS A 109 -11.46 -4.04 5.92
C LYS A 109 -11.29 -4.80 7.23
N LYS A 110 -10.34 -4.41 8.07
CA LYS A 110 -10.14 -5.02 9.40
C LYS A 110 -11.35 -4.76 10.31
N GLU A 111 -11.88 -3.55 10.30
CA GLU A 111 -13.09 -3.20 11.07
C GLU A 111 -14.32 -3.96 10.55
N GLN A 112 -14.54 -4.00 9.24
CA GLN A 112 -15.63 -4.77 8.63
C GLN A 112 -15.57 -6.27 8.97
N ILE A 113 -14.37 -6.88 8.93
CA ILE A 113 -14.17 -8.27 9.34
C ILE A 113 -14.53 -8.43 10.83
N ARG A 114 -14.09 -7.49 11.68
CA ARG A 114 -14.38 -7.55 13.12
C ARG A 114 -15.88 -7.49 13.38
N GLU A 115 -16.58 -6.53 12.79
CA GLU A 115 -18.03 -6.35 12.92
C GLU A 115 -18.80 -7.59 12.48
N LYS A 116 -18.53 -8.06 11.26
CA LYS A 116 -19.19 -9.23 10.67
C LYS A 116 -19.04 -10.49 11.53
N TYR A 117 -17.88 -10.71 12.12
CA TYR A 117 -17.65 -11.89 12.98
C TYR A 117 -18.13 -11.68 14.42
N SER A 118 -18.21 -10.44 14.93
CA SER A 118 -18.90 -10.18 16.20
C SER A 118 -20.41 -10.39 16.10
N GLU A 119 -21.04 -9.97 15.01
CA GLU A 119 -22.47 -10.20 14.77
C GLU A 119 -22.79 -11.69 14.67
N LYS A 120 -22.00 -12.45 13.91
CA LYS A 120 -22.17 -13.91 13.81
C LYS A 120 -22.01 -14.62 15.16
N ARG A 121 -21.12 -14.15 16.03
CA ARG A 121 -20.98 -14.68 17.39
C ARG A 121 -22.17 -14.30 18.27
N ALA A 122 -22.66 -13.08 18.19
CA ALA A 122 -23.82 -12.62 18.94
C ALA A 122 -25.09 -13.41 18.55
N GLN A 123 -25.27 -13.71 17.27
CA GLN A 123 -26.37 -14.54 16.78
C GLN A 123 -26.33 -15.97 17.34
N ILE A 124 -25.14 -16.56 17.49
CA ILE A 124 -24.98 -17.90 18.11
C ILE A 124 -25.37 -17.88 19.58
N VAL A 125 -25.00 -16.82 20.32
CA VAL A 125 -25.42 -16.66 21.72
C VAL A 125 -26.94 -16.50 21.82
N ALA A 126 -27.55 -15.71 20.94
CA ALA A 126 -29.01 -15.50 20.92
C ALA A 126 -29.81 -16.73 20.42
N THR A 127 -29.16 -17.70 19.76
CA THR A 127 -29.79 -18.98 19.36
C THR A 127 -29.60 -20.07 20.42
N GLU A 128 -28.76 -19.83 21.43
CA GLU A 128 -28.50 -20.73 22.56
C GLU A 128 -29.35 -20.40 23.80
N GLU A 129 -29.90 -19.19 23.90
CA GLU A 129 -30.95 -18.79 24.85
C GLU A 129 -32.33 -19.31 24.40
#